data_AF-A0A091B7V8-F1
#
_entry.id   AF-A0A091B7V8-F1
#
_cell.length_a   1.000
_cell.length_b   1.000
_cell.length_c   1.000
_cell.angle_alpha   90.00
_cell.angle_beta   90.00
_cell.angle_gamma   90.00
#
_symmetry.space_group_name_H-M   'P 1'
#
loop_
_entity.id
_entity.type
_entity.pdbx_description
1 polymer ?
#
loop_
_entity_poly.entity_id
_entity_poly.type
_entity_poly.pdbx_seq_one_letter_code
_entity_poly.pdbx_strand_id
1 'polypeptide(L)'
;MMKYQELLKQHRLKATPQRMAIIELMYNAGHITIEELYQSIVKKFASISLATLYKNIHSMMDVSLIREVKVPGYKTKYEIEKSEHAHVMCTSCGELKDISLNPSSLLENRQFDLAGYKADDVAIVISGICPNCQKK
;
A
#
# COMPACT_ATOMS: atom_id res chain seq x y z
N MET A 1 2.10 -21.02 -0.82
CA MET A 1 3.24 -20.73 0.07
C MET A 1 4.52 -20.33 -0.67
N MET A 2 4.94 -20.99 -1.75
CA MET A 2 6.21 -20.65 -2.46
C MET A 2 6.26 -19.21 -3.01
N LYS A 3 5.12 -18.64 -3.43
CA LYS A 3 5.03 -17.28 -4.00
C LYS A 3 5.54 -16.17 -3.06
N TYR A 4 5.13 -16.18 -1.79
CA TYR A 4 5.48 -15.10 -0.85
C TYR A 4 6.91 -15.21 -0.32
N GLN A 5 7.41 -16.45 -0.18
CA GLN A 5 8.80 -16.69 0.18
C GLN A 5 9.74 -16.14 -0.88
N GLU A 6 9.43 -16.37 -2.16
CA GLU A 6 10.23 -15.86 -3.27
C GLU A 6 10.19 -14.35 -3.36
N LEU A 7 9.00 -13.75 -3.21
CA LEU A 7 8.84 -12.29 -3.19
C LEU A 7 9.71 -11.63 -2.10
N LEU A 8 9.72 -12.18 -0.89
CA LEU A 8 10.57 -11.69 0.21
C LEU A 8 12.07 -11.82 -0.14
N LYS A 9 12.48 -12.95 -0.73
CA LYS A 9 13.88 -13.17 -1.12
C LYS A 9 14.34 -12.21 -2.21
N GLN A 10 13.50 -11.92 -3.20
CA GLN A 10 13.78 -10.94 -4.27
C GLN A 10 14.10 -9.56 -3.69
N HIS A 11 13.46 -9.20 -2.58
CA HIS A 11 13.67 -7.96 -1.84
C HIS A 11 14.69 -8.10 -0.70
N ARG A 12 15.51 -9.17 -0.72
CA ARG A 12 16.57 -9.46 0.26
C ARG A 12 16.07 -9.57 1.72
N LEU A 13 14.81 -9.90 1.92
CA LEU A 13 14.21 -10.12 3.24
C LEU A 13 14.20 -11.61 3.60
N LYS A 14 14.56 -11.92 4.85
CA LYS A 14 14.36 -13.26 5.41
C LYS A 14 12.86 -13.60 5.41
N ALA A 15 12.52 -14.75 4.83
CA ALA A 15 11.15 -15.27 4.79
C ALA A 15 10.74 -15.92 6.11
N THR A 16 10.41 -15.10 7.12
CA THR A 16 9.89 -15.58 8.40
C THR A 16 8.39 -15.89 8.29
N PRO A 17 7.82 -16.76 9.16
CA PRO A 17 6.39 -17.04 9.17
C PRO A 17 5.51 -15.79 9.30
N GLN A 18 5.94 -14.82 10.14
CA GLN A 18 5.23 -13.55 10.31
C GLN A 18 5.27 -12.71 9.03
N ARG A 19 6.43 -12.54 8.38
CA ARG A 19 6.54 -11.77 7.13
C ARG A 19 5.72 -12.38 6.00
N MET A 20 5.74 -13.71 5.86
CA MET A 20 4.93 -14.40 4.87
C MET A 20 3.43 -14.19 5.13
N ALA A 21 2.99 -14.19 6.39
CA ALA A 21 1.60 -13.93 6.73
C ALA A 21 1.20 -12.46 6.52
N ILE A 22 2.08 -11.50 6.79
CA ILE A 22 1.84 -10.08 6.51
C ILE A 22 1.59 -9.88 5.01
N ILE A 23 2.49 -10.39 4.17
CA ILE A 23 2.37 -10.29 2.71
C ILE A 23 1.12 -11.00 2.20
N GLU A 24 0.80 -12.17 2.72
CA GLU A 24 -0.44 -12.89 2.38
C GLU A 24 -1.70 -12.08 2.70
N LEU A 25 -1.75 -11.46 3.89
CA LEU A 25 -2.88 -10.62 4.30
C LEU A 25 -3.01 -9.37 3.44
N MET A 26 -1.89 -8.69 3.16
CA MET A 26 -1.86 -7.52 2.30
C MET A 26 -2.29 -7.86 0.86
N TYR A 27 -1.79 -8.99 0.32
CA TYR A 27 -2.14 -9.44 -1.03
C TYR A 27 -3.64 -9.69 -1.18
N ASN A 28 -4.29 -10.28 -0.17
CA ASN A 28 -5.72 -10.55 -0.19
C ASN A 28 -6.58 -9.29 0.01
N ALA A 29 -6.09 -8.32 0.78
CA ALA A 29 -6.81 -7.07 1.06
C ALA A 29 -6.66 -6.02 -0.06
N GLY A 30 -5.55 -6.05 -0.82
CA GLY A 30 -5.18 -5.00 -1.76
C GLY A 30 -4.60 -3.78 -1.04
N HIS A 31 -5.46 -3.02 -0.36
CA HIS A 31 -5.09 -1.85 0.45
C HIS A 31 -5.57 -2.05 1.89
N ILE A 32 -4.65 -2.02 2.84
CA ILE A 32 -4.99 -2.31 4.24
C ILE A 32 -4.39 -1.28 5.19
N THR A 33 -5.13 -0.89 6.22
CA THR A 33 -4.60 -0.08 7.32
C THR A 33 -3.76 -0.94 8.27
N ILE A 34 -2.89 -0.32 9.08
CA ILE A 34 -2.14 -1.05 10.11
C ILE A 34 -3.08 -1.70 11.12
N GLU A 35 -4.18 -1.04 11.48
CA GLU A 35 -5.15 -1.57 12.43
C GLU A 35 -5.86 -2.82 11.89
N GLU A 36 -6.32 -2.80 10.63
CA GLU A 36 -6.93 -3.96 9.99
C GLU A 36 -5.93 -5.12 9.84
N LEU A 37 -4.69 -4.80 9.48
CA LEU A 37 -3.62 -5.79 9.37
C LEU A 37 -3.29 -6.40 10.73
N TYR A 38 -3.22 -5.58 11.78
CA TYR A 38 -2.98 -6.01 13.15
C TYR A 38 -4.10 -6.95 13.63
N GLN A 39 -5.37 -6.54 13.46
CA GLN A 39 -6.53 -7.36 13.81
C GLN A 39 -6.56 -8.70 13.08
N SER A 40 -6.01 -8.76 11.86
CA SER A 40 -5.94 -9.99 11.07
C SER A 40 -4.78 -10.88 11.49
N ILE A 41 -3.59 -10.31 11.74
CA ILE A 41 -2.39 -11.09 12.04
C ILE A 41 -2.39 -11.68 13.45
N VAL A 42 -2.99 -11.02 14.44
CA VAL A 42 -3.09 -11.54 15.82
C VAL A 42 -3.89 -12.84 15.89
N LYS A 43 -4.83 -13.07 14.96
CA LYS A 43 -5.59 -14.33 14.85
C LYS A 43 -4.68 -15.51 14.51
N LYS A 44 -3.55 -15.27 13.84
CA LYS A 44 -2.56 -16.28 13.43
C LYS A 44 -1.34 -16.31 14.36
N PHE A 45 -0.97 -15.16 14.94
CA PHE A 45 0.17 -14.98 15.83
C PHE A 45 -0.24 -14.17 17.06
N ALA A 46 -0.89 -14.80 18.04
CA ALA A 46 -1.45 -14.10 19.21
C ALA A 46 -0.44 -13.29 20.04
N SER A 47 0.85 -13.66 20.01
CA SER A 47 1.93 -12.97 20.72
C SER A 47 2.56 -11.80 19.96
N ILE A 48 2.11 -11.50 18.73
CA ILE A 48 2.69 -10.39 17.96
C ILE A 48 2.27 -9.05 18.57
N SER A 49 3.26 -8.22 18.91
CA SER A 49 3.01 -6.85 19.34
C SER A 49 2.79 -5.92 18.14
N LEU A 50 2.08 -4.82 18.35
CA LEU A 50 1.93 -3.78 17.34
C LEU A 50 3.30 -3.21 16.90
N ALA A 51 4.24 -3.04 17.85
CA ALA A 51 5.60 -2.61 17.54
C ALA A 51 6.34 -3.60 16.63
N THR A 52 6.12 -4.90 16.79
CA THR A 52 6.69 -5.93 15.91
C THR A 52 6.08 -5.85 14.50
N LEU A 53 4.78 -5.55 14.38
CA LEU A 53 4.16 -5.33 13.08
C LEU A 53 4.76 -4.11 12.37
N TYR A 54 4.86 -2.97 13.05
CA TYR A 54 5.48 -1.76 12.50
C TYR A 54 6.92 -2.00 12.04
N LYS A 55 7.74 -2.71 12.83
CA LYS A 55 9.11 -3.08 12.42
C LYS A 55 9.14 -3.88 11.12
N ASN A 56 8.20 -4.81 10.93
CA ASN A 56 8.12 -5.57 9.70
C ASN A 56 7.71 -4.68 8.52
N ILE A 57 6.67 -3.86 8.68
CA ILE A 57 6.21 -2.91 7.67
C ILE A 57 7.34 -1.97 7.25
N HIS A 58 8.01 -1.32 8.21
CA HIS A 58 9.16 -0.45 7.92
C HIS A 58 10.26 -1.19 7.16
N SER A 59 10.64 -2.40 7.62
CA SER A 59 11.66 -3.19 6.90
C SER A 59 11.27 -3.60 5.49
N MET A 60 9.96 -3.67 5.18
CA MET A 60 9.45 -3.95 3.84
C MET A 60 9.41 -2.67 2.99
N MET A 61 9.13 -1.51 3.59
CA MET A 61 9.22 -0.21 2.89
C MET A 61 10.65 0.16 2.54
N ASP A 62 11.61 -0.11 3.42
CA ASP A 62 13.05 0.17 3.21
C ASP A 62 13.61 -0.54 1.97
N VAL A 63 12.98 -1.63 1.54
CA VAL A 63 13.34 -2.40 0.35
C VAL A 63 12.33 -2.25 -0.79
N SER A 64 11.40 -1.30 -0.70
CA SER A 64 10.36 -1.03 -1.70
C SER A 64 9.45 -2.23 -2.03
N LEU A 65 9.28 -3.16 -1.08
CA LEU A 65 8.32 -4.26 -1.24
C LEU A 65 6.88 -3.82 -0.98
N ILE A 66 6.71 -2.85 -0.09
CA ILE A 66 5.42 -2.25 0.21
C ILE A 66 5.56 -0.73 0.18
N ARG A 67 4.45 -0.06 -0.08
CA ARG A 67 4.37 1.40 -0.05
C ARG A 67 3.15 1.89 0.71
N GLU A 68 3.21 3.15 1.12
CA GLU A 68 2.11 3.86 1.77
C GLU A 68 1.25 4.58 0.74
N VAL A 69 -0.07 4.49 0.89
CA VAL A 69 -1.03 5.33 0.17
C VAL A 69 -1.63 6.31 1.18
N LYS A 70 -1.20 7.57 1.08
CA LYS A 70 -1.62 8.66 1.97
C LYS A 70 -2.71 9.47 1.29
N VAL A 71 -3.87 9.56 1.95
CA VAL A 71 -4.97 10.41 1.51
C VAL A 71 -5.32 11.37 2.64
N PRO A 72 -5.23 12.70 2.42
CA PRO A 72 -5.51 13.69 3.47
C PRO A 72 -6.88 13.48 4.11
N GLY A 73 -6.94 13.44 5.44
CA GLY A 73 -8.17 13.21 6.20
C GLY A 73 -8.60 11.75 6.34
N TYR A 74 -7.85 10.80 5.77
CA TYR A 74 -8.12 9.36 5.90
C TYR A 74 -6.93 8.65 6.53
N LYS A 75 -7.19 7.44 7.04
CA LYS A 75 -6.12 6.57 7.55
C LYS A 75 -5.21 6.15 6.39
N THR A 76 -3.90 6.16 6.65
CA THR A 76 -2.90 5.61 5.73
C THR A 76 -3.21 4.15 5.46
N LYS A 77 -3.22 3.77 4.18
CA LYS A 77 -3.28 2.38 3.74
C LYS A 77 -1.93 1.96 3.21
N TYR A 78 -1.68 0.65 3.22
CA TYR A 78 -0.46 0.03 2.74
C TYR A 78 -0.83 -0.97 1.66
N GLU A 79 0.02 -1.08 0.65
CA GLU A 79 -0.11 -2.06 -0.43
C GLU A 79 1.24 -2.67 -0.77
N ILE A 80 1.22 -3.84 -1.41
CA ILE A 80 2.42 -4.44 -2.00
C ILE A 80 2.75 -3.69 -3.29
N GLU A 81 4.02 -3.38 -3.49
CA GLU A 81 4.49 -2.70 -4.69
C GLU A 81 4.15 -3.51 -5.95
N LYS A 82 3.67 -2.82 -6.99
CA LYS A 82 3.26 -3.42 -8.27
C LYS A 82 3.48 -2.40 -9.39
N SER A 83 3.06 -2.72 -10.61
CA SER A 83 3.17 -1.75 -11.72
C SER A 83 2.50 -0.42 -11.39
N GLU A 84 3.06 0.66 -11.92
CA GLU A 84 2.58 2.02 -11.64
C GLU A 84 1.09 2.19 -11.90
N HIS A 85 0.42 2.80 -10.93
CA HIS A 85 -1.02 3.04 -10.93
C HIS A 85 -1.35 4.19 -9.98
N ALA A 86 -2.45 4.87 -10.26
CA ALA A 86 -3.05 5.85 -9.36
C ALA A 86 -4.18 5.20 -8.55
N HIS A 87 -4.74 5.95 -7.61
CA HIS A 87 -5.86 5.49 -6.80
C HIS A 87 -7.10 6.38 -6.93
N VAL A 88 -8.27 5.81 -6.67
CA VAL A 88 -9.51 6.53 -6.42
C VAL A 88 -10.03 6.19 -5.02
N MET A 89 -10.37 7.22 -4.25
CA MET A 89 -10.87 7.10 -2.88
C MET A 89 -12.33 7.55 -2.80
N CYS A 90 -13.17 6.72 -2.18
CA CYS A 90 -14.53 7.07 -1.81
C CYS A 90 -14.56 7.91 -0.53
N THR A 91 -15.05 9.13 -0.60
CA THR A 91 -15.14 10.02 0.56
C THR A 91 -16.29 9.69 1.51
N SER A 92 -17.23 8.83 1.10
CA SER A 92 -18.34 8.39 1.95
C SER A 92 -17.99 7.17 2.80
N CYS A 93 -17.27 6.18 2.25
CA CYS A 93 -16.98 4.93 2.94
C CYS A 93 -15.48 4.63 3.13
N GLY A 94 -14.59 5.44 2.57
CA GLY A 94 -13.14 5.21 2.65
C GLY A 94 -12.62 4.05 1.80
N GLU A 95 -13.42 3.52 0.86
CA GLU A 95 -12.96 2.53 -0.12
C GLU A 95 -11.89 3.14 -1.03
N LEU A 96 -10.75 2.45 -1.16
CA LEU A 96 -9.65 2.85 -2.04
C LEU A 96 -9.53 1.79 -3.13
N LYS A 97 -9.39 2.20 -4.39
CA LYS A 97 -9.22 1.30 -5.54
C LYS A 97 -8.10 1.78 -6.45
N ASP A 98 -7.42 0.83 -7.07
CA ASP A 98 -6.48 1.11 -8.15
C ASP A 98 -7.23 1.58 -9.40
N ILE A 99 -6.61 2.49 -10.13
CA ILE A 99 -7.01 2.86 -11.49
C ILE A 99 -5.82 2.75 -12.43
N SER A 100 -6.09 2.34 -13.68
CA SER A 100 -5.05 2.22 -14.71
C SER A 100 -4.65 3.59 -15.25
N LEU A 101 -3.82 4.27 -14.47
CA LEU A 101 -3.23 5.57 -14.78
C LEU A 101 -1.83 5.57 -14.19
N ASN A 102 -0.80 5.74 -15.02
CA ASN A 102 0.60 5.80 -14.56
C ASN A 102 0.97 7.26 -14.19
N PRO A 103 1.11 7.60 -12.89
CA PRO A 103 1.43 8.96 -12.46
C PRO A 103 2.82 9.43 -12.93
N SER A 104 3.78 8.51 -13.01
CA SER A 104 5.18 8.80 -13.37
C SER A 104 5.33 9.39 -14.78
N SER A 105 4.36 9.13 -15.66
CA SER A 105 4.28 9.77 -16.98
C SER A 105 4.20 11.31 -16.91
N LEU A 106 3.72 11.88 -15.79
CA LEU A 106 3.69 13.33 -15.58
C LEU A 106 5.09 13.91 -15.34
N LEU A 107 5.99 13.15 -14.71
CA LEU A 107 7.37 13.55 -14.49
C LEU A 107 8.21 13.41 -15.76
N GLU A 108 8.02 12.32 -16.51
CA GLU A 108 8.74 12.04 -17.75
C GLU A 108 8.43 13.07 -18.84
N ASN A 109 7.15 13.39 -19.03
CA ASN A 109 6.71 14.28 -20.11
C ASN A 109 6.91 15.77 -19.80
N ARG A 110 7.41 16.13 -18.59
CA ARG A 110 7.60 17.51 -18.11
C ARG A 110 6.42 18.44 -18.41
N GLN A 111 5.20 17.91 -18.35
CA GLN A 111 3.97 18.67 -18.67
C GLN A 111 3.67 19.75 -17.64
N PHE A 112 4.35 19.73 -16.50
CA PHE A 112 4.21 20.70 -15.43
C PHE A 112 5.51 21.43 -15.20
N ASP A 113 5.41 22.76 -15.03
CA ASP A 113 6.51 23.54 -14.50
C ASP A 113 6.66 23.23 -13.02
N LEU A 114 7.71 22.49 -12.68
CA LEU A 114 8.06 22.14 -11.31
C LEU A 114 8.80 23.28 -10.60
N ALA A 115 8.86 24.49 -11.17
CA ALA A 115 9.52 25.67 -10.57
C ALA A 115 10.97 25.39 -10.11
N GLY A 116 11.69 24.55 -10.87
CA GLY A 116 13.07 24.16 -10.57
C GLY A 116 13.24 23.01 -9.56
N TYR A 117 12.15 22.42 -9.05
CA TYR A 117 12.23 21.25 -8.18
C TYR A 117 12.68 20.01 -8.98
N LYS A 118 13.53 19.19 -8.35
CA LYS A 118 13.79 17.81 -8.78
C LYS A 118 12.77 16.91 -8.07
N ALA A 119 11.81 16.40 -8.81
CA ALA A 119 10.83 15.45 -8.27
C ALA A 119 11.45 14.06 -8.17
N ASP A 120 11.31 13.42 -7.01
CA ASP A 120 11.75 12.03 -6.77
C ASP A 120 10.60 11.03 -6.89
N ASP A 121 9.35 11.47 -6.69
CA ASP A 121 8.14 10.62 -6.70
C ASP A 121 6.89 11.42 -7.10
N VAL A 122 5.85 10.74 -7.57
CA VAL A 122 4.54 11.30 -7.88
C VAL A 122 3.43 10.30 -7.55
N ALA A 123 2.45 10.73 -6.77
CA ALA A 123 1.26 9.95 -6.46
C ALA A 123 0.00 10.73 -6.83
N ILE A 124 -0.99 10.04 -7.39
CA ILE A 124 -2.30 10.61 -7.73
C ILE A 124 -3.38 9.85 -6.98
N VAL A 125 -4.19 10.59 -6.22
CA VAL A 125 -5.41 10.06 -5.61
C VAL A 125 -6.60 10.92 -6.01
N ILE A 126 -7.55 10.33 -6.71
CA ILE A 126 -8.80 10.98 -7.10
C ILE A 126 -9.83 10.77 -5.98
N SER A 127 -10.41 11.84 -5.46
CA SER A 127 -11.48 11.75 -4.45
C SER A 127 -12.86 11.83 -5.10
N GLY A 128 -13.77 10.95 -4.69
CA GLY A 128 -15.14 10.91 -5.22
C GLY A 128 -16.06 10.04 -4.37
N ILE A 129 -17.20 9.61 -4.93
CA ILE A 129 -18.14 8.70 -4.27
C ILE A 129 -18.20 7.41 -5.08
N CYS A 130 -17.97 6.25 -4.45
CA CYS A 130 -18.01 4.97 -5.16
C CYS A 130 -19.44 4.60 -5.60
N PRO A 131 -19.60 3.72 -6.61
CA PRO A 131 -20.92 3.35 -7.13
C PRO A 131 -21.88 2.79 -6.06
N ASN A 132 -21.34 2.13 -5.03
CA ASN A 132 -22.15 1.59 -3.93
C ASN A 132 -22.71 2.70 -3.03
N CYS A 133 -21.97 3.79 -2.83
CA CYS A 133 -22.43 4.91 -2.01
C CYS A 133 -23.32 5.89 -2.79
N GLN A 134 -23.17 5.97 -4.11
CA GLN A 134 -24.08 6.79 -4.96
C GLN A 134 -25.51 6.23 -5.00
N LYS A 135 -25.68 4.93 -4.73
CA LYS A 135 -26.98 4.24 -4.71
C LYS A 135 -27.65 4.26 -3.33
N LYS A 136 -26.98 4.79 -2.30
CA LYS A 136 -27.50 4.87 -0.93
C LYS A 136 -28.32 6.13 -0.72
#